data_AF-A0A655UW13-F1
#
_entry.id   AF-A0A655UW13-F1
#
_cell.length_a   1.000
_cell.length_b   1.000
_cell.length_c   1.000
_cell.angle_alpha   90.00
_cell.angle_beta   90.00
_cell.angle_gamma   90.00
#
_symmetry.space_group_name_H-M   'P 1'
#
loop_
_entity.id
_entity.type
_entity.pdbx_description
1 polymer ?
#
loop_
_entity_poly.entity_id
_entity_poly.type
_entity_poly.pdbx_seq_one_letter_code
_entity_poly.pdbx_strand_id
1 'polypeptide(L)' 'MINIDLASLVPGNGLETHKVLDNQVVLRVLRQMILSGKVRYIQLVGAKDKLIYSKQAKEIVDELMNLAPHLVHAA' A
#
# COMPACT_ATOMS: atom_id res chain seq x y z
N MET A 1 11.68 -0.27 6.88
CA MET A 1 10.28 -0.54 7.24
C MET A 1 9.45 0.57 6.62
N ILE A 2 8.32 0.25 6.01
CA ILE A 2 7.40 1.22 5.41
C ILE A 2 6.04 1.07 6.10
N ASN A 3 5.48 2.19 6.56
CA ASN A 3 4.14 2.23 7.11
C ASN A 3 3.23 2.98 6.13
N ILE A 4 2.14 2.35 5.74
CA ILE A 4 1.14 2.92 4.83
C ILE A 4 -0.13 3.15 5.64
N ASP A 5 -0.44 4.41 5.90
CA ASP A 5 -1.73 4.80 6.49
C ASP A 5 -2.83 4.68 5.43
N LEU A 6 -3.75 3.73 5.63
CA LEU A 6 -4.86 3.45 4.73
C LEU A 6 -5.86 4.60 4.67
N ALA A 7 -5.94 5.46 5.69
CA ALA A 7 -6.79 6.66 5.64
C ALA A 7 -6.31 7.67 4.59
N SER A 8 -5.02 7.63 4.21
CA SER A 8 -4.46 8.45 3.15
C SER A 8 -4.84 7.98 1.73
N LEU A 9 -5.42 6.78 1.60
CA LEU A 9 -5.76 6.13 0.32
C LEU A 9 -7.26 6.04 0.06
N VAL A 10 -8.07 6.11 1.11
CA VAL A 10 -9.52 5.92 1.03
C VAL A 10 -10.20 7.27 1.26
N PRO A 11 -11.06 7.74 0.34
CA PRO A 11 -11.84 8.96 0.55
C PRO A 11 -12.65 8.89 1.85
N GLY A 12 -12.58 9.97 2.64
CA GLY A 12 -13.42 10.14 3.83
C GLY A 12 -14.89 10.42 3.46
N ASN A 13 -15.81 10.11 4.38
CA ASN A 13 -17.26 10.35 4.18
C ASN A 13 -17.69 11.75 4.68
N GLY A 14 -16.82 12.76 4.66
CA GLY A 14 -17.08 14.05 5.33
C GLY A 14 -16.49 15.26 4.60
N LEU A 15 -16.66 16.43 5.22
CA LEU A 15 -16.14 17.74 4.78
C LEU A 15 -14.61 17.86 4.84
N GLU A 16 -13.92 16.82 5.32
CA GLU A 16 -12.47 16.80 5.39
C GLU A 16 -11.86 16.69 4.00
N THR A 17 -11.17 17.76 3.61
CA THR A 17 -10.42 17.89 2.35
C THR A 17 -9.07 17.18 2.43
N HIS A 18 -8.99 16.03 3.10
CA HIS A 18 -7.78 15.22 3.05
C HIS A 18 -7.53 14.83 1.59
N LYS A 19 -6.41 15.31 1.04
CA LYS A 19 -5.95 14.93 -0.29
C LYS A 19 -5.66 13.44 -0.26
N VAL A 20 -6.55 12.67 -0.88
CA VAL A 20 -6.37 11.23 -1.07
C VAL A 20 -5.21 11.03 -2.06
N LEU A 21 -4.26 10.17 -1.70
CA LEU A 21 -3.19 9.80 -2.62
C LEU A 21 -3.77 8.95 -3.75
N ASP A 22 -3.29 9.21 -4.97
CA ASP A 22 -3.60 8.34 -6.09
C ASP A 22 -3.00 6.95 -5.85
N ASN A 23 -3.87 5.93 -5.79
CA ASN A 23 -3.44 4.58 -5.49
C ASN A 23 -2.45 4.04 -6.54
N GLN A 24 -2.57 4.43 -7.82
CA GLN A 24 -1.63 3.99 -8.85
C GLN A 24 -0.22 4.56 -8.65
N VAL A 25 -0.12 5.79 -8.15
CA VAL A 25 1.18 6.38 -7.78
C VAL A 25 1.78 5.61 -6.61
N VAL A 26 0.96 5.28 -5.61
CA VAL A 26 1.38 4.51 -4.43
C VAL A 26 1.88 3.13 -4.84
N LEU A 27 1.14 2.39 -5.66
CA LEU A 27 1.56 1.07 -6.17
C LEU A 27 2.88 1.15 -6.94
N ARG A 28 3.04 2.14 -7.82
CA ARG A 28 4.28 2.29 -8.60
C ARG A 28 5.49 2.59 -7.72
N VAL A 29 5.32 3.44 -6.72
CA VAL A 29 6.35 3.77 -5.74
C VAL A 29 6.67 2.55 -4.87
N LEU A 30 5.66 1.81 -4.42
CA LEU A 30 5.81 0.59 -3.63
C LEU A 30 6.63 -0.48 -4.38
N ARG A 31 6.32 -0.70 -5.66
CA ARG A 31 7.09 -1.59 -6.55
C ARG A 31 8.57 -1.21 -6.59
N GLN A 32 8.91 0.06 -6.79
CA GLN A 32 10.31 0.50 -6.82
C GLN A 32 11.00 0.28 -5.47
N MET A 33 10.31 0.56 -4.36
CA MET A 33 10.85 0.33 -3.03
C MET A 33 11.13 -1.16 -2.77
N ILE A 34 10.23 -2.05 -3.21
CA ILE A 34 10.39 -3.51 -3.06
C ILE A 34 11.54 -4.03 -3.91
N LEU A 35 11.57 -3.68 -5.20
CA LEU A 35 12.61 -4.10 -6.13
C LEU A 35 14.00 -3.59 -5.77
N SER A 36 14.10 -2.55 -4.93
CA SER A 36 15.40 -2.11 -4.39
C SER A 36 16.07 -3.13 -3.46
N GLY A 37 15.33 -4.14 -2.96
CA GLY A 37 15.82 -5.13 -2.01
C GLY A 37 16.07 -4.62 -0.58
N LYS A 38 15.81 -3.32 -0.31
CA LYS A 38 16.08 -2.68 0.99
C LYS A 38 14.90 -2.73 1.96
N VAL A 39 13.71 -3.07 1.48
CA VAL A 39 12.48 -3.11 2.27
C VAL A 39 12.29 -4.50 2.86
N ARG A 40 12.27 -4.58 4.20
CA ARG A 40 12.03 -5.85 4.93
C ARG A 40 10.60 -6.02 5.43
N TYR A 41 9.93 -4.92 5.74
CA TYR A 41 8.59 -4.92 6.34
C TYR A 41 7.77 -3.79 5.76
N ILE A 42 6.53 -4.11 5.38
CA ILE A 42 5.49 -3.18 4.98
C ILE A 42 4.33 -3.39 5.93
N GLN A 43 3.89 -2.33 6.59
CA GLN A 43 2.75 -2.35 7.49
C GLN A 43 1.63 -1.51 6.92
N LEU A 44 0.45 -2.12 6.76
CA LEU A 44 -0.78 -1.40 6.44
C LEU A 44 -1.45 -0.99 7.75
N VAL A 45 -1.68 0.31 7.93
CA VAL A 45 -2.21 0.88 9.16
C VAL A 45 -3.61 1.42 8.88
N GLY A 46 -4.63 0.87 9.52
CA GLY A 46 -6.00 1.36 9.41
C GLY A 46 -6.73 1.23 10.74
N ALA A 47 -7.28 2.33 11.24
CA ALA A 47 -8.00 2.36 12.52
C ALA A 47 -9.45 1.83 12.44
N LYS A 48 -9.94 1.50 11.24
CA LYS A 48 -11.32 1.06 10.99
C LYS A 48 -11.33 -0.08 9.99
N ASP A 49 -12.20 -1.07 10.18
CA ASP A 49 -12.37 -2.22 9.28
C ASP A 49 -12.57 -1.80 7.83
N LYS A 50 -13.36 -0.75 7.59
CA LYS A 50 -13.60 -0.23 6.24
C LYS A 50 -12.33 0.18 5.49
N LEU A 51 -11.26 0.54 6.19
CA LEU A 51 -9.97 0.89 5.60
C LEU A 51 -9.20 -0.38 5.24
N ILE A 52 -9.21 -1.37 6.13
CA ILE A 52 -8.55 -2.68 5.96
C ILE A 52 -9.18 -3.45 4.79
N TYR A 53 -10.51 -3.44 4.69
CA TYR A 53 -11.26 -4.09 3.61
C TYR A 53 -11.50 -3.18 2.39
N SER A 54 -10.79 -2.06 2.28
CA SER A 54 -10.93 -1.16 1.14
C SER A 54 -10.37 -1.75 -0.15
N LYS A 55 -10.88 -1.27 -1.29
CA LYS A 55 -10.35 -1.60 -2.61
C LYS A 55 -8.85 -1.29 -2.69
N GLN A 56 -8.42 -0.17 -2.13
CA GLN A 56 -7.02 0.29 -2.16
C GLN A 56 -6.10 -0.62 -1.37
N ALA A 57 -6.51 -1.04 -0.17
CA ALA A 57 -5.75 -2.01 0.62
C ALA A 57 -5.61 -3.34 -0.12
N LYS A 58 -6.69 -3.83 -0.76
CA LYS A 58 -6.64 -5.04 -1.59
C LYS A 58 -5.67 -4.89 -2.75
N GLU A 59 -5.72 -3.79 -3.49
CA GLU A 59 -4.81 -3.54 -4.63
C GLU A 59 -3.34 -3.52 -4.20
N ILE A 60 -3.03 -2.98 -3.02
CA ILE A 60 -1.67 -3.05 -2.45
C ILE A 60 -1.29 -4.50 -2.19
N VAL A 61 -2.14 -5.30 -1.52
CA VAL A 61 -1.85 -6.71 -1.25
C VAL A 61 -1.65 -7.51 -2.53
N ASP A 62 -2.50 -7.30 -3.55
CA ASP A 62 -2.38 -7.98 -4.84
C ASP A 62 -1.04 -7.64 -5.52
N GLU A 63 -0.62 -6.38 -5.51
CA GLU A 63 0.68 -5.95 -6.05
C GLU A 63 1.86 -6.59 -5.30
N LEU A 64 1.78 -6.70 -3.97
CA LEU A 64 2.80 -7.39 -3.17
C LEU A 64 2.90 -8.87 -3.53
N MET A 65 1.77 -9.55 -3.70
CA MET A 65 1.73 -10.96 -4.10
C MET A 65 2.28 -11.17 -5.51
N ASN A 66 2.00 -10.24 -6.44
CA ASN A 66 2.55 -10.26 -7.79
C ASN A 66 4.08 -10.08 -7.81
N LEU A 67 4.64 -9.36 -6.83
CA LEU A 67 6.08 -9.14 -6.71
C LEU A 67 6.83 -10.24 -5.94
N ALA A 68 6.12 -11.04 -5.14
CA ALA A 68 6.72 -12.09 -4.31
C ALA A 68 7.63 -13.08 -5.08
N PRO A 69 7.31 -13.55 -6.30
CA PRO A 69 8.19 -14.43 -7.06
C PRO A 69 9.56 -13.79 -7.37
N HIS A 70 9.59 -12.47 -7.60
CA HIS A 70 10.84 -11.75 -7.90
C HIS A 70 11.72 -11.54 -6.67
N LEU A 71 11.15 -11.65 -5.46
CA LEU A 71 11.88 -11.51 -4.21
C LEU A 71 12.60 -12.81 -3.81
N VAL A 72 12.08 -13.97 -4.23
CA VAL A 72 12.68 -15.29 -3.92
C VAL A 72 13.89 -15.58 -4.82
N HIS A 73 13.94 -15.03 -6.03
CA HIS A 73 15.03 -15.27 -6.99
C HIS A 73 16.22 -14.32 -6.87
N ALA A 74 16.24 -13.42 -5.88
CA ALA A 74 17.32 -12.46 -5.65
C ALA A 74 18.36 -12.91 -4.61
N ALA A 75 18.34 -14.19 -4.21
CA ALA A 75 19.26 -14.80 -3.24
C ALA A 75 20.26 -15.76 -3.90
#